data_AF-A0ABD0KEA9-F1
#
_entry.id   AF-A0ABD0KEA9-F1
#
_cell.length_a   1.000
_cell.length_b   1.000
_cell.length_c   1.000
_cell.angle_alpha   90.00
_cell.angle_beta   90.00
_cell.angle_gamma   90.00
#
_symmetry.space_group_name_H-M   'P 1'
#
loop_
_entity.id
_entity.type
_entity.pdbx_description
1 polymer ?
#
loop_
_entity_poly.entity_id
_entity_poly.type
_entity_poly.pdbx_seq_one_letter_code
_entity_poly.pdbx_strand_id
1 'polypeptide(L)'
;MSCLPSQMIPSITFTRTCSHSRGGCPVRHQVVLTMLTLVLMWTWLGQCDARRFMERPTGYGTVRGLVETVHGGGKRVEKYLGIPYARPPLGNLRFERIHVQRILAC
;
A
#
# COMPACT_ATOMS: atom_id res chain seq x y z
N MET A 1 33.69 -1.79 24.77
CA MET A 1 33.93 -1.57 26.22
C MET A 1 32.61 -1.05 26.78
N SER A 2 31.69 -1.94 27.17
CA SER A 2 31.51 -2.45 28.55
C SER A 2 31.18 -1.30 29.51
N CYS A 3 30.04 -1.23 30.19
CA CYS A 3 29.52 -2.24 31.11
C CYS A 3 27.99 -2.10 31.36
N LEU A 4 27.36 -3.24 31.67
CA LEU A 4 26.09 -3.38 32.40
C LEU A 4 26.22 -2.90 33.86
N PRO A 5 25.09 -2.84 34.59
CA PRO A 5 25.07 -3.35 35.95
C PRO A 5 24.13 -4.55 36.15
N SER A 6 24.72 -5.47 36.90
CA SER A 6 24.26 -6.71 37.49
C SER A 6 23.00 -6.65 38.37
N GLN A 7 22.21 -7.72 38.21
CA GLN A 7 21.68 -8.62 39.25
C GLN A 7 20.59 -8.11 40.21
N MET A 8 19.42 -8.74 40.10
CA MET A 8 18.64 -9.15 41.28
C MET A 8 18.02 -10.53 41.03
N ILE A 9 18.47 -11.50 41.81
CA ILE A 9 18.03 -12.89 41.83
C ILE A 9 16.92 -13.01 42.88
N PRO A 10 15.85 -13.77 42.61
CA PRO A 10 15.22 -14.54 43.67
C PRO A 10 15.38 -16.04 43.41
N SER A 11 16.09 -16.69 44.33
CA SER A 11 16.16 -18.13 44.50
C SER A 11 14.79 -18.61 44.98
N ILE A 12 14.03 -19.29 44.12
CA ILE A 12 12.91 -20.11 44.58
C ILE A 12 13.05 -21.52 44.00
N THR A 13 13.29 -22.42 44.94
CA THR A 13 13.51 -23.84 44.80
C THR A 13 12.37 -24.54 44.07
N PHE A 14 12.77 -25.29 43.04
CA PHE A 14 12.17 -26.50 42.48
C PHE A 14 10.97 -27.09 43.26
N THR A 15 9.78 -27.06 42.67
CA THR A 15 8.78 -28.13 42.87
C THR A 15 8.17 -28.56 41.54
N ARG A 16 8.47 -29.81 41.19
CA ARG A 16 7.64 -30.76 40.43
C ARG A 16 7.31 -30.41 38.98
N THR A 17 8.08 -31.02 38.09
CA THR A 17 7.54 -31.62 36.87
C THR A 17 6.36 -32.53 37.24
N CYS A 18 5.12 -32.06 36.99
CA CYS A 18 3.98 -32.96 36.95
C CYS A 18 3.98 -33.66 35.59
N SER A 19 4.47 -34.89 35.63
CA SER A 19 4.18 -35.95 34.67
C SER A 19 2.67 -36.10 34.46
N HIS A 20 2.27 -35.96 33.20
CA HIS A 20 1.28 -36.79 32.51
C HIS A 20 0.07 -37.31 33.31
N SER A 21 -1.11 -36.69 33.13
CA SER A 21 -2.38 -37.44 33.04
C SER A 21 -3.54 -36.58 32.50
N ARG A 22 -3.93 -36.90 31.27
CA ARG A 22 -5.31 -36.95 30.76
C ARG A 22 -6.17 -35.69 30.83
N GLY A 23 -5.81 -34.72 30.01
CA GLY A 23 -6.77 -33.95 29.22
C GLY A 23 -6.21 -33.89 27.81
N GLY A 24 -6.85 -34.56 26.85
CA GLY A 24 -6.43 -34.47 25.44
C GLY A 24 -6.69 -33.05 24.97
N CYS A 25 -5.73 -32.16 25.17
CA CYS A 25 -5.88 -30.77 24.79
C CYS A 25 -6.07 -30.72 23.27
N PRO A 26 -7.14 -30.10 22.74
CA PRO A 26 -7.40 -29.99 21.30
C PRO A 26 -6.45 -28.97 20.63
N VAL A 27 -5.20 -28.87 21.11
CA VAL A 27 -4.20 -27.87 20.69
C VAL A 27 -3.84 -28.03 19.23
N ARG A 28 -3.90 -29.25 18.69
CA ARG A 28 -3.59 -29.50 17.28
C ARG A 28 -4.66 -28.94 16.35
N HIS A 29 -5.94 -29.05 16.70
CA HIS A 29 -7.02 -28.51 15.89
C HIS A 29 -7.16 -27.00 16.08
N GLN A 30 -6.97 -26.51 17.32
CA GLN A 30 -7.07 -25.09 17.64
C GLN A 30 -5.94 -24.28 17.01
N VAL A 31 -4.70 -24.79 16.98
CA VAL A 31 -3.57 -24.14 16.28
C VAL A 31 -3.75 -24.17 14.77
N VAL A 32 -4.33 -25.23 14.20
CA VAL A 32 -4.60 -25.30 12.76
C VAL A 32 -5.72 -24.32 12.35
N LEU A 33 -6.78 -24.20 13.16
CA LEU A 33 -7.85 -23.23 12.95
C LEU A 33 -7.36 -21.79 13.03
N THR A 34 -6.50 -21.46 14.00
CA THR A 34 -5.94 -20.09 14.10
C THR A 34 -5.00 -19.77 12.95
N MET A 35 -4.20 -20.72 12.48
CA MET A 35 -3.37 -20.52 11.28
C MET A 35 -4.23 -20.32 10.03
N LEU A 36 -5.33 -21.06 9.90
CA LEU A 36 -6.23 -20.98 8.75
C LEU A 36 -7.01 -19.65 8.73
N THR A 37 -7.45 -19.14 9.89
CA THR A 37 -8.10 -17.82 9.96
C THR A 37 -7.13 -16.67 9.73
N LEU A 38 -5.86 -16.76 10.15
CA LEU A 38 -4.85 -15.75 9.86
C LEU A 38 -4.49 -15.71 8.36
N VAL A 39 -4.35 -16.88 7.73
CA VAL A 39 -4.15 -16.98 6.28
C VAL A 39 -5.36 -16.43 5.54
N LEU A 40 -6.58 -16.79 5.95
CA LEU A 40 -7.80 -16.23 5.36
C LEU A 40 -7.86 -14.71 5.58
N MET A 41 -7.61 -14.21 6.78
CA MET A 41 -7.58 -12.78 7.06
C MET A 41 -6.55 -12.03 6.19
N TRP A 42 -5.36 -12.59 5.98
CA TRP A 42 -4.36 -12.01 5.06
C TRP A 42 -4.77 -12.11 3.58
N THR A 43 -5.49 -13.14 3.18
CA THR A 43 -6.04 -13.22 1.81
C THR A 43 -7.26 -12.32 1.60
N TRP A 44 -7.94 -11.91 2.69
CA TRP A 44 -9.11 -11.03 2.67
C TRP A 44 -8.77 -9.54 2.88
N LEU A 45 -7.62 -9.22 3.47
CA LEU A 45 -7.02 -7.87 3.33
C LEU A 45 -6.51 -7.75 1.90
N GLY A 46 -7.43 -7.37 1.01
CA GLY A 46 -7.28 -7.37 -0.43
C GLY A 46 -5.95 -6.79 -0.91
N GLN A 47 -5.51 -7.27 -2.06
CA GLN A 47 -4.38 -6.67 -2.76
C GLN A 47 -4.66 -5.18 -2.98
N CYS A 48 -4.03 -4.34 -2.15
CA CYS A 48 -3.95 -2.91 -2.37
C CYS A 48 -3.17 -2.72 -3.68
N ASP A 49 -3.87 -2.41 -4.77
CA ASP A 49 -3.25 -2.12 -6.06
C ASP A 49 -2.42 -0.82 -5.88
N ALA A 50 -1.13 -0.98 -5.60
CA ALA A 50 -0.18 0.10 -5.44
C ALA A 50 0.18 0.68 -6.82
N ARG A 51 -0.82 1.23 -7.50
CA ARG A 51 -0.65 2.02 -8.72
C ARG A 51 0.30 3.17 -8.43
N ARG A 52 1.46 3.16 -9.08
CA ARG A 52 2.46 4.22 -8.96
C ARG A 52 1.97 5.46 -9.70
N PHE A 53 1.58 6.48 -8.95
CA PHE A 53 1.25 7.80 -9.49
C PHE A 53 2.53 8.60 -9.77
N MET A 54 2.50 9.46 -10.79
CA MET A 54 3.59 10.34 -11.20
C MET A 54 3.05 11.76 -11.41
N GLU A 55 3.75 12.77 -10.91
CA GLU A 55 3.36 14.17 -11.11
C GLU A 55 4.36 14.89 -12.02
N ARG A 56 3.85 15.71 -12.95
CA ARG A 56 4.67 16.47 -13.91
C ARG A 56 4.23 17.93 -13.92
N PRO A 57 5.15 18.88 -13.71
CA PRO A 57 4.84 20.30 -13.86
C PRO A 57 4.68 20.63 -15.34
N THR A 58 3.65 21.42 -15.67
CA THR A 58 3.44 22.01 -16.98
C THR A 58 3.28 23.52 -16.83
N GLY A 59 3.37 24.28 -17.93
CA GLY A 59 3.14 25.73 -17.90
C GLY A 59 1.73 26.14 -17.41
N TYR A 60 0.79 25.19 -17.35
CA TYR A 60 -0.60 25.40 -16.91
C TYR A 60 -0.90 24.84 -15.52
N GLY A 61 0.10 24.24 -14.85
CA GLY A 61 -0.05 23.57 -13.55
C GLY A 61 0.51 22.15 -13.54
N THR A 62 0.49 21.52 -12.36
CA THR A 62 0.99 20.15 -12.18
C THR A 62 -0.07 19.12 -12.57
N VAL A 63 0.33 18.12 -13.37
CA VAL A 63 -0.54 17.03 -13.82
C VAL A 63 -0.13 15.73 -13.15
N ARG A 64 -1.11 14.98 -12.63
CA ARG A 64 -0.92 13.64 -12.09
C ARG A 64 -1.27 12.57 -13.13
N GLY A 65 -0.37 11.63 -13.36
CA GLY A 65 -0.51 10.47 -14.23
C GLY A 65 -0.23 9.16 -13.51
N LEU A 66 -0.25 8.07 -14.28
CA LEU A 66 -0.04 6.71 -13.83
C LEU A 66 1.13 6.08 -14.58
N VAL A 67 1.95 5.26 -13.92
CA VAL A 67 2.97 4.48 -14.60
C VAL A 67 2.46 3.08 -14.92
N GLU A 68 2.33 2.75 -16.20
CA GLU A 68 1.90 1.43 -16.70
C GLU A 68 3.08 0.70 -17.39
N THR A 69 3.09 -0.63 -17.33
CA THR A 69 4.06 -1.46 -18.07
C THR A 69 3.47 -1.88 -19.42
N VAL A 70 4.20 -1.65 -20.50
CA VAL A 70 3.79 -2.04 -21.85
C VAL A 70 3.82 -3.57 -21.98
N HIS A 71 2.75 -4.12 -22.56
CA HIS A 71 2.64 -5.56 -22.79
C HIS A 71 3.74 -6.03 -23.75
N GLY A 72 4.44 -7.11 -23.38
CA GLY A 72 5.44 -7.76 -24.22
C GLY A 72 6.85 -7.14 -24.21
N GLY A 73 7.11 -6.08 -23.44
CA GLY A 73 8.41 -5.39 -23.50
C GLY A 73 9.00 -4.93 -22.18
N GLY A 74 8.31 -5.08 -21.05
CA GLY A 74 8.79 -4.68 -19.71
C GLY A 74 9.07 -3.18 -19.52
N LYS A 75 8.97 -2.38 -20.59
CA LYS A 75 9.16 -0.93 -20.56
C LYS A 75 8.03 -0.28 -19.79
N ARG A 76 8.37 0.65 -18.91
CA ARG A 76 7.43 1.45 -18.12
C ARG A 76 7.16 2.76 -18.87
N VAL A 77 5.89 3.11 -18.97
CA VAL A 77 5.43 4.35 -19.62
C VAL A 77 4.58 5.15 -18.64
N GLU A 78 4.75 6.47 -18.68
CA GLU A 78 3.90 7.40 -17.93
C GLU A 78 2.67 7.75 -18.78
N LYS A 79 1.50 7.62 -18.20
CA LYS A 79 0.20 7.82 -18.85
C LYS A 79 -0.54 8.94 -18.16
N TYR A 80 -0.79 10.01 -18.90
CA TYR A 80 -1.56 11.17 -18.47
C TYR A 80 -2.80 11.29 -19.34
N LEU A 81 -3.99 11.21 -18.73
CA LEU A 81 -5.27 11.22 -19.44
C LEU A 81 -6.08 12.47 -19.06
N GLY A 82 -6.85 12.99 -20.01
CA GLY A 82 -7.80 14.08 -19.75
C GLY A 82 -7.15 15.44 -19.48
N ILE A 83 -5.91 15.67 -19.91
CA ILE A 83 -5.27 16.98 -19.78
C ILE A 83 -6.01 17.98 -20.69
N PRO A 84 -6.58 19.07 -20.15
CA PRO A 84 -7.18 20.10 -20.98
C PRO A 84 -6.09 20.84 -21.76
N TYR A 85 -6.31 21.03 -23.05
CA TYR A 85 -5.40 21.77 -23.94
C TYR A 85 -5.97 23.12 -24.39
N ALA A 86 -7.26 23.34 -24.15
CA ALA A 86 -7.99 24.55 -24.51
C ALA A 86 -9.16 24.79 -23.56
N ARG A 87 -9.71 26.00 -23.61
CA ARG A 87 -10.98 26.31 -22.94
C ARG A 87 -12.11 25.47 -23.57
N PRO A 88 -13.02 24.89 -22.76
CA PRO A 88 -14.18 24.17 -23.28
C PRO A 88 -14.99 25.03 -24.25
N PRO A 89 -15.36 24.55 -25.44
CA PRO A 89 -16.07 25.33 -26.45
C PRO A 89 -17.58 25.40 -26.15
N LEU A 90 -17.91 25.99 -25.01
CA LEU A 90 -19.29 26.14 -24.53
C LEU A 90 -19.78 27.58 -24.69
N GLY A 91 -21.10 27.74 -24.81
CA GLY A 91 -21.75 29.04 -24.96
C GLY A 91 -21.24 29.81 -26.19
N ASN A 92 -20.78 31.04 -25.97
CA ASN A 92 -20.28 31.93 -27.03
C ASN A 92 -18.95 31.45 -27.66
N LEU A 93 -18.28 30.47 -27.06
CA LEU A 93 -17.07 29.86 -27.63
C LEU A 93 -17.41 28.78 -28.67
N ARG A 94 -18.69 28.40 -28.78
CA ARG A 94 -19.15 27.48 -29.82
C ARG A 94 -18.96 28.15 -31.18
N PHE A 95 -18.29 27.44 -32.10
CA PHE A 95 -17.94 27.93 -33.44
C PHE A 95 -16.90 29.05 -33.51
N GLU A 96 -16.32 29.45 -32.37
CA GLU A 96 -15.19 30.38 -32.34
C GLU A 96 -13.86 29.63 -32.55
N ARG A 97 -12.78 30.36 -32.89
CA ARG A 97 -11.45 29.77 -32.91
C ARG A 97 -11.12 29.13 -31.56
N ILE A 98 -10.45 27.97 -31.59
CA ILE A 98 -10.01 27.31 -30.36
C ILE A 98 -9.16 28.24 -29.50
N HIS A 99 -9.57 28.40 -28.25
CA HIS A 99 -8.88 29.26 -27.31
C HIS A 99 -7.99 28.42 -26.38
N VAL A 100 -6.69 28.40 -26.70
CA VAL A 100 -5.67 27.81 -25.80
C VAL A 100 -5.71 28.52 -24.45
N GLN A 101 -5.63 27.77 -23.36
CA GLN A 101 -5.57 28.33 -22.01
C GLN A 101 -4.27 29.15 -21.89
N ARG A 102 -4.34 30.47 -22.04
CA ARG A 102 -3.25 31.36 -21.58
C ARG A 102 -3.51 31.64 -20.13
N ILE A 103 -2.81 30.95 -19.24
CA ILE A 103 -2.75 31.30 -17.83
C ILE A 103 -1.38 31.92 -17.63
N LEU A 104 -1.34 33.13 -17.08
CA LEU A 104 -0.12 33.73 -16.57
C LEU A 104 0.35 32.80 -15.44
N ALA A 105 1.41 32.02 -15.69
CA ALA A 105 2.14 31.40 -14.61
C ALA A 105 2.64 32.53 -13.70
N CYS A 106 2.48 32.35 -12.39
CA CYS A 106 2.90 33.30 -11.35
C CYS A 106 4.31 33.85 -11.58
#